data_AF-A0A3D5FPJ3-F1
#
_entry.id   AF-A0A3D5FPJ3-F1
#
_cell.length_a   1.000
_cell.length_b   1.000
_cell.length_c   1.000
_cell.angle_alpha   90.00
_cell.angle_beta   90.00
_cell.angle_gamma   90.00
#
_symmetry.space_group_name_H-M   'P 1'
#
loop_
_entity.id
_entity.type
_entity.pdbx_description
1 polymer ?
#
loop_
_entity_poly.entity_id
_entity_poly.type
_entity_poly.pdbx_seq_one_letter_code
_entity_poly.pdbx_strand_id
1 'polypeptide(L)'
;MGAACTLIATAAASADVSGIEIDHLGNMGYGETYRVYAVVGDGERIDAVFGNAVGPLSIDTAAGMSFYQNGYGGNTSMAINSGFFAMVPSLEWDSYVTIGALYVDGTPFGSNALMDIGIDWTSFEGGGSIDTANGSWFVTPVDPQGGEIDNRVLVAQFTVIGGTGNGYEDIVGCMSFQGKDIDGNTFQNLNVCIAVPAPGALALIGFAGIVGRRRRR
;
A
#
# COMPACT_ATOMS: atom_id res chain seq x y z
N MET A 1 36.42 11.73 41.03
CA MET A 1 35.94 12.30 39.76
C MET A 1 35.64 11.14 38.82
N GLY A 2 34.39 10.69 38.76
CA GLY A 2 33.98 9.60 37.86
C GLY A 2 33.32 10.20 36.63
N ALA A 3 33.91 9.98 35.45
CA ALA A 3 33.35 10.43 34.18
C ALA A 3 32.17 9.52 33.82
N ALA A 4 30.96 10.10 33.77
CA ALA A 4 29.80 9.45 33.19
C ALA A 4 29.90 9.58 31.66
N CYS A 5 30.14 8.47 30.98
CA CYS A 5 30.11 8.40 29.52
C CYS A 5 28.65 8.16 29.11
N THR A 6 27.98 9.19 28.57
CA THR A 6 26.62 9.06 28.04
C THR A 6 26.71 8.41 26.66
N LEU A 7 26.27 7.15 26.58
CA LEU A 7 26.04 6.46 25.31
C LEU A 7 24.78 7.05 24.68
N ILE A 8 24.94 7.87 23.64
CA ILE A 8 23.82 8.26 22.78
C ILE A 8 23.62 7.10 21.81
N ALA A 9 22.68 6.20 22.13
CA ALA A 9 22.18 5.23 21.17
C ALA A 9 21.33 6.00 20.16
N THR A 10 21.90 6.26 18.98
CA THR A 10 21.10 6.58 17.79
C THR A 10 20.28 5.34 17.47
N ALA A 11 18.98 5.37 17.78
CA ALA A 11 18.06 4.36 17.28
C ALA A 11 18.11 4.44 15.75
N ALA A 12 18.58 3.39 15.09
CA ALA A 12 18.28 3.20 13.68
C ALA A 12 16.75 3.19 13.57
N ALA A 13 16.18 4.08 12.75
CA ALA A 13 14.80 3.91 12.35
C ALA A 13 14.71 2.54 11.68
N SER A 14 13.80 1.69 12.15
CA SER A 14 13.54 0.40 11.51
C SER A 14 13.01 0.70 10.11
N ALA A 15 13.72 0.27 9.08
CA ALA A 15 13.34 0.45 7.69
C ALA A 15 12.27 -0.58 7.33
N ASP A 16 11.05 -0.28 7.76
CA ASP A 16 9.92 -1.18 7.83
C ASP A 16 8.69 -0.45 7.30
N VAL A 17 7.82 -1.17 6.57
CA VAL A 17 6.46 -0.68 6.27
C VAL A 17 5.77 -0.29 7.58
N SER A 18 5.52 1.01 7.76
CA SER A 18 4.99 1.57 9.01
C SER A 18 3.47 1.45 9.11
N GLY A 19 2.79 1.17 8.00
CA GLY A 19 1.35 0.97 7.96
C GLY A 19 0.79 0.99 6.54
N ILE A 20 -0.55 0.98 6.47
CA ILE A 20 -1.29 1.10 5.21
C ILE A 20 -2.06 2.43 5.21
N GLU A 21 -1.91 3.18 4.13
CA GLU A 21 -2.70 4.36 3.83
C GLU A 21 -3.69 4.09 2.71
N ILE A 22 -4.88 4.70 2.80
CA ILE A 22 -5.91 4.58 1.77
C ILE A 22 -6.36 5.98 1.35
N ASP A 23 -6.14 6.29 0.08
CA ASP A 23 -6.72 7.49 -0.55
C ASP A 23 -8.09 7.13 -1.14
N HIS A 24 -9.14 7.86 -0.73
CA HIS A 24 -10.45 7.77 -1.36
C HIS A 24 -10.53 8.70 -2.57
N LEU A 25 -10.80 8.12 -3.74
CA LEU A 25 -10.93 8.88 -4.99
C LEU A 25 -12.38 9.32 -5.25
N GLY A 26 -13.36 8.73 -4.57
CA GLY A 26 -14.78 9.00 -4.72
C GLY A 26 -15.54 7.89 -5.43
N ASN A 27 -16.84 8.12 -5.60
CA ASN A 27 -17.72 7.23 -6.33
C ASN A 27 -17.66 7.52 -7.84
N MET A 28 -16.98 6.65 -8.58
CA MET A 28 -16.77 6.82 -10.03
C MET A 28 -17.93 6.26 -10.87
N GLY A 29 -19.07 5.95 -10.25
CA GLY A 29 -20.24 5.35 -10.88
C GLY A 29 -20.28 3.82 -10.84
N TYR A 30 -19.21 3.17 -10.35
CA TYR A 30 -19.06 1.71 -10.29
C TYR A 30 -18.85 1.19 -8.86
N GLY A 31 -18.87 2.08 -7.87
CA GLY A 31 -18.49 1.82 -6.48
C GLY A 31 -17.59 2.95 -5.96
N GLU A 32 -17.21 2.84 -4.68
CA GLU A 32 -16.25 3.75 -4.07
C GLU A 32 -14.83 3.30 -4.41
N THR A 33 -14.05 4.16 -5.07
CA THR A 33 -12.69 3.81 -5.51
C THR A 33 -11.64 4.28 -4.52
N TYR A 34 -10.71 3.38 -4.22
CA TYR A 34 -9.63 3.56 -3.25
C TYR A 34 -8.29 3.23 -3.89
N ARG A 35 -7.25 3.97 -3.50
CA ARG A 35 -5.85 3.58 -3.72
C ARG A 35 -5.23 3.21 -2.38
N VAL A 36 -4.66 2.01 -2.32
CA VAL A 36 -4.06 1.44 -1.13
C VAL A 36 -2.54 1.55 -1.25
N TYR A 37 -1.90 2.08 -0.23
CA TYR A 37 -0.46 2.32 -0.19
C TYR A 37 0.20 1.65 1.01
N ALA A 38 1.39 1.10 0.81
CA ALA A 38 2.30 0.77 1.89
C ALA A 38 3.12 2.03 2.23
N VAL A 39 3.09 2.46 3.49
CA VAL A 39 3.88 3.62 3.97
C VAL A 39 5.30 3.16 4.28
N VAL A 40 6.29 3.85 3.72
CA VAL A 40 7.72 3.51 3.81
C VAL A 40 8.56 4.77 4.04
N GLY A 41 9.82 4.59 4.44
CA GLY A 41 10.79 5.68 4.60
C GLY A 41 11.18 6.35 3.29
N ASP A 42 11.96 7.44 3.39
CA ASP A 42 12.53 8.13 2.23
C ASP A 42 13.64 7.28 1.60
N GLY A 43 13.59 7.10 0.28
CA GLY A 43 14.48 6.22 -0.47
C GLY A 43 14.22 4.73 -0.31
N GLU A 44 13.15 4.33 0.39
CA GLU A 44 12.78 2.94 0.59
C GLU A 44 11.83 2.42 -0.48
N ARG A 45 11.87 1.12 -0.73
CA ARG A 45 11.10 0.52 -1.82
C ARG A 45 10.43 -0.78 -1.43
N ILE A 46 9.34 -1.10 -2.11
CA ILE A 46 8.65 -2.39 -2.04
C ILE A 46 9.00 -3.20 -3.28
N ASP A 47 9.45 -4.43 -3.05
CA ASP A 47 9.77 -5.40 -4.10
C ASP A 47 8.70 -6.47 -4.24
N ALA A 48 8.03 -6.84 -3.15
CA ALA A 48 7.02 -7.87 -3.17
C ALA A 48 5.95 -7.62 -2.12
N VAL A 49 4.72 -7.93 -2.51
CA VAL A 49 3.62 -8.18 -1.59
C VAL A 49 3.32 -9.67 -1.67
N PHE A 50 3.21 -10.34 -0.52
CA PHE A 50 3.16 -11.79 -0.49
C PHE A 50 2.33 -12.33 0.66
N GLY A 51 1.94 -13.58 0.52
CA GLY A 51 1.39 -14.43 1.57
C GLY A 51 2.22 -15.70 1.73
N ASN A 52 2.54 -16.07 2.96
CA ASN A 52 3.20 -17.33 3.29
C ASN A 52 2.49 -18.05 4.46
N ALA A 53 2.98 -19.20 4.90
CA ALA A 53 2.37 -19.96 5.99
C ALA A 53 2.38 -19.25 7.36
N VAL A 54 3.24 -18.25 7.55
CA VAL A 54 3.37 -17.48 8.81
C VAL A 54 2.56 -16.18 8.75
N GLY A 55 2.64 -15.48 7.62
CA GLY A 55 1.86 -14.30 7.31
C GLY A 55 1.06 -14.51 6.03
N PRO A 56 -0.12 -15.14 6.12
CA PRO A 56 -0.98 -15.31 4.95
C PRO A 56 -1.44 -13.94 4.45
N LEU A 57 -1.54 -13.80 3.13
CA LEU A 57 -2.14 -12.65 2.50
C LEU A 57 -3.64 -12.90 2.40
N SER A 58 -4.42 -11.95 2.90
CA SER A 58 -5.87 -11.95 2.78
C SER A 58 -6.32 -10.52 2.58
N ILE A 59 -7.05 -10.26 1.50
CA ILE A 59 -7.66 -8.97 1.20
C ILE A 59 -9.08 -9.25 0.76
N ASP A 60 -10.05 -8.61 1.40
CA ASP A 60 -11.46 -8.73 1.06
C ASP A 60 -12.17 -7.39 1.28
N THR A 61 -13.41 -7.31 0.83
CA THR A 61 -14.32 -6.23 1.19
C THR A 61 -15.06 -6.55 2.49
N ALA A 62 -15.59 -5.52 3.15
CA ALA A 62 -16.45 -5.74 4.31
C ALA A 62 -17.74 -6.50 3.94
N ALA A 63 -18.35 -7.12 4.95
CA ALA A 63 -19.50 -7.99 4.75
C ALA A 63 -20.64 -7.31 3.97
N GLY A 64 -21.07 -7.93 2.86
CA GLY A 64 -22.14 -7.44 2.00
C GLY A 64 -21.68 -6.52 0.86
N MET A 65 -20.36 -6.30 0.72
CA MET A 65 -19.75 -5.59 -0.39
C MET A 65 -19.07 -6.57 -1.36
N SER A 66 -18.53 -6.04 -2.46
CA SER A 66 -17.71 -6.80 -3.42
C SER A 66 -16.78 -5.87 -4.20
N PHE A 67 -15.69 -6.40 -4.71
CA PHE A 67 -14.85 -5.65 -5.65
C PHE A 67 -15.54 -5.56 -7.02
N TYR A 68 -15.47 -4.38 -7.62
CA TYR A 68 -15.82 -4.20 -9.02
C TYR A 68 -14.69 -4.73 -9.90
N GLN A 69 -15.04 -5.54 -10.91
CA GLN A 69 -14.14 -6.08 -11.91
C GLN A 69 -14.61 -5.73 -13.32
N ASN A 70 -13.68 -5.37 -14.21
CA ASN A 70 -13.95 -4.99 -15.59
C ASN A 70 -13.48 -6.09 -16.56
N GLY A 71 -14.37 -6.52 -17.46
CA GLY A 71 -14.04 -7.55 -18.45
C GLY A 71 -12.97 -7.17 -19.49
N TYR A 72 -12.54 -5.91 -19.56
CA TYR A 72 -11.41 -5.45 -20.36
C TYR A 72 -10.12 -5.23 -19.55
N GLY A 73 -10.17 -5.47 -18.24
CA GLY A 73 -9.03 -5.35 -17.33
C GLY A 73 -8.60 -6.71 -16.79
N GLY A 74 -8.30 -6.75 -15.49
CA GLY A 74 -7.87 -7.96 -14.81
C GLY A 74 -7.10 -7.66 -13.52
N ASN A 75 -6.67 -8.72 -12.84
CA ASN A 75 -6.19 -8.66 -11.44
C ASN A 75 -4.99 -7.75 -11.16
N THR A 76 -4.18 -7.39 -12.15
CA THR A 76 -2.93 -6.65 -11.94
C THR A 76 -2.87 -5.42 -12.83
N SER A 77 -2.06 -4.43 -12.46
CA SER A 77 -1.86 -3.21 -13.26
C SER A 77 -1.38 -3.48 -14.68
N MET A 78 -0.81 -4.66 -14.95
CA MET A 78 -0.43 -5.11 -16.30
C MET A 78 -1.64 -5.34 -17.22
N ALA A 79 -2.82 -5.60 -16.67
CA ALA A 79 -4.07 -5.77 -17.42
C ALA A 79 -4.79 -4.44 -17.69
N ILE A 80 -4.40 -3.35 -17.02
CA ILE A 80 -5.08 -2.06 -17.14
C ILE A 80 -4.43 -1.24 -18.25
N ASN A 81 -5.09 -1.16 -19.40
CA ASN A 81 -4.63 -0.40 -20.56
C ASN A 81 -5.28 0.99 -20.63
N SER A 82 -4.53 2.01 -20.21
CA SER A 82 -4.93 3.42 -20.23
C SER A 82 -5.37 3.92 -21.62
N GLY A 83 -4.83 3.34 -22.71
CA GLY A 83 -5.22 3.67 -24.07
C GLY A 83 -6.68 3.34 -24.41
N PHE A 84 -7.35 2.52 -23.60
CA PHE A 84 -8.76 2.17 -23.78
C PHE A 84 -9.73 3.04 -22.99
N PHE A 85 -9.29 3.91 -22.10
CA PHE A 85 -10.19 4.69 -21.22
C PHE A 85 -11.17 5.58 -21.99
N ALA A 86 -10.80 6.10 -23.16
CA ALA A 86 -11.73 6.89 -23.98
C ALA A 86 -12.91 6.07 -24.54
N MET A 87 -12.74 4.77 -24.72
CA MET A 87 -13.76 3.86 -25.26
C MET A 87 -14.46 3.05 -24.17
N VAL A 88 -13.72 2.68 -23.13
CA VAL A 88 -14.19 1.94 -21.95
C VAL A 88 -13.79 2.71 -20.69
N PRO A 89 -14.48 3.82 -20.35
CA PRO A 89 -14.11 4.65 -19.19
C PRO A 89 -14.14 3.89 -17.86
N SER A 90 -14.99 2.86 -17.75
CA SER A 90 -15.08 2.04 -16.55
C SER A 90 -13.83 1.20 -16.27
N LEU A 91 -12.93 1.04 -17.24
CA LEU A 91 -11.68 0.28 -17.07
C LEU A 91 -10.71 1.00 -16.14
N GLU A 92 -10.73 2.34 -16.12
CA GLU A 92 -9.86 3.13 -15.24
C GLU A 92 -10.12 2.83 -13.76
N TRP A 93 -11.34 2.41 -13.45
CA TRP A 93 -11.84 2.17 -12.09
C TRP A 93 -11.92 0.69 -11.76
N ASP A 94 -11.26 -0.17 -12.52
CA ASP A 94 -11.14 -1.59 -12.22
C ASP A 94 -10.40 -1.84 -10.90
N SER A 95 -10.61 -3.01 -10.30
CA SER A 95 -9.92 -3.43 -9.09
C SER A 95 -8.71 -4.29 -9.44
N TYR A 96 -7.51 -3.85 -9.07
CA TYR A 96 -6.26 -4.52 -9.40
C TYR A 96 -5.18 -4.30 -8.33
N VAL A 97 -4.24 -5.25 -8.25
CA VAL A 97 -3.03 -5.10 -7.43
C VAL A 97 -1.87 -4.53 -8.25
N THR A 98 -0.94 -3.88 -7.58
CA THR A 98 0.25 -3.34 -8.21
C THR A 98 1.43 -3.18 -7.25
N ILE A 99 2.56 -2.70 -7.78
CA ILE A 99 3.64 -2.06 -7.04
C ILE A 99 4.01 -0.82 -7.85
N GLY A 100 3.61 0.35 -7.36
CA GLY A 100 3.88 1.68 -7.91
C GLY A 100 3.08 2.03 -9.17
N ALA A 101 3.28 1.28 -10.27
CA ALA A 101 2.69 1.61 -11.57
C ALA A 101 1.17 1.41 -11.59
N LEU A 102 0.42 2.36 -12.13
CA LEU A 102 -1.04 2.29 -12.24
C LEU A 102 -1.48 1.36 -13.37
N TYR A 103 -0.81 1.46 -14.53
CA TYR A 103 -1.27 0.88 -15.78
C TYR A 103 -0.16 0.14 -16.52
N VAL A 104 -0.50 -0.56 -17.59
CA VAL A 104 0.44 -1.31 -18.44
C VAL A 104 1.49 -0.41 -19.11
N ASP A 105 1.16 0.87 -19.34
CA ASP A 105 2.11 1.86 -19.88
C ASP A 105 3.17 2.31 -18.87
N GLY A 106 3.04 1.89 -17.60
CA GLY A 106 3.99 2.20 -16.54
C GLY A 106 3.77 3.53 -15.86
N THR A 107 2.68 4.25 -16.11
CA THR A 107 2.39 5.52 -15.42
C THR A 107 2.44 5.33 -13.89
N PRO A 108 3.14 6.19 -13.11
CA PRO A 108 3.93 7.36 -13.51
C PRO A 108 5.43 7.09 -13.79
N PHE A 109 5.90 5.84 -13.69
CA PHE A 109 7.31 5.43 -13.79
C PHE A 109 7.83 5.22 -15.22
N GLY A 110 6.94 5.13 -16.22
CA GLY A 110 7.29 4.95 -17.64
C GLY A 110 7.52 3.49 -18.08
N SER A 111 7.44 2.53 -17.16
CA SER A 111 7.36 1.09 -17.46
C SER A 111 6.63 0.35 -16.33
N ASN A 112 5.96 -0.74 -16.68
CA ASN A 112 5.40 -1.68 -15.72
C ASN A 112 5.97 -3.08 -15.98
N ALA A 113 6.65 -3.64 -14.97
CA ALA A 113 7.30 -4.95 -14.99
C ALA A 113 6.76 -5.86 -13.87
N LEU A 114 5.56 -5.58 -13.38
CA LEU A 114 4.91 -6.37 -12.34
C LEU A 114 4.71 -7.82 -12.80
N MET A 115 5.05 -8.74 -11.90
CA MET A 115 4.86 -10.17 -12.06
C MET A 115 4.09 -10.71 -10.87
N ASP A 116 3.42 -11.85 -11.05
CA ASP A 116 2.76 -12.58 -9.98
C ASP A 116 2.99 -14.09 -10.09
N ILE A 117 2.92 -14.77 -8.95
CA ILE A 117 3.06 -16.23 -8.85
C ILE A 117 2.30 -16.77 -7.64
N GLY A 118 1.68 -17.94 -7.80
CA GLY A 118 1.10 -18.69 -6.67
C GLY A 118 -0.16 -18.07 -6.06
N ILE A 119 -0.84 -17.19 -6.78
CA ILE A 119 -2.12 -16.59 -6.39
C ILE A 119 -3.22 -17.18 -7.28
N ASP A 120 -4.29 -17.66 -6.67
CA ASP A 120 -5.52 -18.02 -7.39
C ASP A 120 -6.42 -16.78 -7.45
N TRP A 121 -6.51 -16.21 -8.65
CA TRP A 121 -7.27 -14.99 -8.89
C TRP A 121 -8.76 -15.22 -9.13
N THR A 122 -9.23 -16.48 -9.16
CA THR A 122 -10.62 -16.82 -9.54
C THR A 122 -11.65 -16.10 -8.66
N SER A 123 -11.40 -16.01 -7.36
CA SER A 123 -12.28 -15.30 -6.43
C SER A 123 -12.29 -13.79 -6.70
N PHE A 124 -11.10 -13.19 -6.83
CA PHE A 124 -10.95 -11.76 -7.05
C PHE A 124 -11.52 -11.28 -8.38
N GLU A 125 -11.29 -12.01 -9.49
CA GLU A 125 -11.94 -11.76 -10.79
C GLU A 125 -13.48 -11.84 -10.72
N GLY A 126 -14.01 -12.59 -9.75
CA GLY A 126 -15.44 -12.66 -9.46
C GLY A 126 -15.96 -11.56 -8.53
N GLY A 127 -15.10 -10.62 -8.11
CA GLY A 127 -15.41 -9.58 -7.13
C GLY A 127 -15.27 -10.01 -5.65
N GLY A 128 -14.67 -11.17 -5.40
CA GLY A 128 -14.41 -11.72 -4.07
C GLY A 128 -12.99 -11.45 -3.57
N SER A 129 -12.56 -12.18 -2.55
CA SER A 129 -11.28 -11.98 -1.87
C SER A 129 -10.04 -12.38 -2.68
N ILE A 130 -8.89 -11.84 -2.29
CA ILE A 130 -7.55 -12.32 -2.62
C ILE A 130 -7.00 -13.04 -1.38
N ASP A 131 -6.84 -14.35 -1.44
CA ASP A 131 -6.29 -15.15 -0.35
C ASP A 131 -5.16 -16.05 -0.83
N THR A 132 -4.00 -15.97 -0.17
CA THR A 132 -2.90 -16.92 -0.42
C THR A 132 -1.99 -17.08 0.79
N ALA A 133 -1.46 -18.29 0.95
CA ALA A 133 -0.40 -18.60 1.91
C ALA A 133 0.88 -19.11 1.21
N ASN A 134 1.00 -18.92 -0.11
CA ASN A 134 2.20 -19.27 -0.88
C ASN A 134 2.25 -18.53 -2.23
N GLY A 135 1.89 -17.24 -2.23
CA GLY A 135 1.77 -16.45 -3.44
C GLY A 135 2.27 -15.03 -3.25
N SER A 136 2.61 -14.38 -4.35
CA SER A 136 3.15 -13.02 -4.36
C SER A 136 2.91 -12.34 -5.70
N TRP A 137 2.72 -11.02 -5.66
CA TRP A 137 3.08 -10.15 -6.77
C TRP A 137 4.32 -9.32 -6.42
N PHE A 138 5.18 -9.13 -7.40
CA PHE A 138 6.51 -8.59 -7.19
C PHE A 138 7.06 -7.87 -8.41
N VAL A 139 8.05 -7.04 -8.15
CA VAL A 139 8.93 -6.38 -9.12
C VAL A 139 10.38 -6.70 -8.74
N THR A 140 11.32 -6.40 -9.62
CA THR A 140 12.73 -6.61 -9.34
C THR A 140 13.40 -5.33 -8.84
N PRO A 141 14.58 -5.44 -8.18
CA PRO A 141 15.32 -4.27 -7.73
C PRO A 141 15.75 -3.26 -8.79
N VAL A 142 15.69 -3.64 -10.07
CA VAL A 142 16.02 -2.73 -11.17
C VAL A 142 14.82 -1.92 -11.67
N ASP A 143 13.60 -2.30 -11.25
CA ASP A 143 12.36 -1.67 -11.68
C ASP A 143 12.08 -0.43 -10.81
N PRO A 144 12.07 0.78 -11.39
CA PRO A 144 11.87 2.02 -10.62
C PRO A 144 10.53 2.09 -9.90
N GLN A 145 9.51 1.37 -10.40
CA GLN A 145 8.16 1.34 -9.83
C GLN A 145 8.08 0.79 -8.40
N GLY A 146 9.10 0.06 -7.94
CA GLY A 146 9.18 -0.36 -6.54
C GLY A 146 9.46 0.79 -5.57
N GLY A 147 10.06 1.88 -6.07
CA GLY A 147 10.40 3.06 -5.29
C GLY A 147 9.18 3.83 -4.81
N GLU A 148 9.33 4.44 -3.65
CA GLU A 148 8.38 5.34 -3.05
C GLU A 148 8.14 6.62 -3.86
N ILE A 149 6.91 7.12 -3.77
CA ILE A 149 6.55 8.50 -4.12
C ILE A 149 5.87 9.07 -2.89
N ASP A 150 6.40 10.17 -2.35
CA ASP A 150 5.90 10.81 -1.13
C ASP A 150 5.82 9.83 0.06
N ASN A 151 6.90 9.06 0.29
CA ASN A 151 7.04 8.09 1.40
C ASN A 151 5.98 6.97 1.41
N ARG A 152 5.46 6.62 0.24
CA ARG A 152 4.51 5.52 0.10
C ARG A 152 4.60 4.85 -1.27
N VAL A 153 4.27 3.57 -1.33
CA VAL A 153 4.22 2.79 -2.57
C VAL A 153 2.80 2.32 -2.80
N LEU A 154 2.24 2.58 -3.98
CA LEU A 154 0.92 2.08 -4.37
C LEU A 154 0.97 0.55 -4.48
N VAL A 155 0.08 -0.15 -3.79
CA VAL A 155 0.04 -1.62 -3.78
C VAL A 155 -1.26 -2.20 -4.37
N ALA A 156 -2.32 -1.39 -4.43
CA ALA A 156 -3.56 -1.77 -5.11
C ALA A 156 -4.44 -0.55 -5.41
N GLN A 157 -5.32 -0.71 -6.38
CA GLN A 157 -6.52 0.11 -6.54
C GLN A 157 -7.73 -0.81 -6.41
N PHE A 158 -8.70 -0.43 -5.58
CA PHE A 158 -9.92 -1.21 -5.39
C PHE A 158 -11.14 -0.31 -5.55
N THR A 159 -12.11 -0.77 -6.33
CA THR A 159 -13.43 -0.15 -6.40
C THR A 159 -14.43 -1.06 -5.70
N VAL A 160 -15.06 -0.57 -4.63
CA VAL A 160 -15.93 -1.37 -3.76
C VAL A 160 -17.40 -1.06 -4.06
N ILE A 161 -18.12 -2.07 -4.55
CA ILE A 161 -19.56 -2.04 -4.74
C ILE A 161 -20.22 -2.15 -3.38
N GLY A 162 -21.09 -1.19 -3.04
CA GLY A 162 -21.71 -1.09 -1.72
C GLY A 162 -20.84 -0.41 -0.67
N GLY A 163 -19.70 0.15 -1.07
CA GLY A 163 -18.81 0.90 -0.19
C GLY A 163 -19.47 2.12 0.45
N THR A 164 -18.95 2.51 1.61
CA THR A 164 -19.43 3.62 2.45
C THR A 164 -18.71 4.95 2.16
N GLY A 165 -17.62 4.91 1.41
CA GLY A 165 -16.70 6.04 1.19
C GLY A 165 -15.56 6.09 2.21
N ASN A 166 -15.52 5.16 3.17
CA ASN A 166 -14.41 4.98 4.10
C ASN A 166 -13.65 3.69 3.79
N GLY A 167 -12.50 3.81 3.11
CA GLY A 167 -11.71 2.65 2.70
C GLY A 167 -11.22 1.76 3.86
N TYR A 168 -11.06 2.31 5.07
CA TYR A 168 -10.69 1.55 6.27
C TYR A 168 -11.85 0.74 6.87
N GLU A 169 -13.09 1.01 6.45
CA GLU A 169 -14.27 0.22 6.79
C GLU A 169 -14.69 -0.70 5.64
N ASP A 170 -14.45 -0.29 4.39
CA ASP A 170 -14.88 -1.00 3.20
C ASP A 170 -13.94 -2.14 2.78
N ILE A 171 -12.65 -2.02 3.10
CA ILE A 171 -11.62 -3.00 2.75
C ILE A 171 -11.03 -3.57 4.04
N VAL A 172 -10.92 -4.89 4.11
CA VAL A 172 -10.37 -5.62 5.26
C VAL A 172 -9.26 -6.55 4.79
N GLY A 173 -8.29 -6.82 5.64
CA GLY A 173 -7.24 -7.77 5.33
C GLY A 173 -5.86 -7.39 5.83
N CYS A 174 -4.92 -8.28 5.57
CA CYS A 174 -3.51 -8.13 5.88
C CYS A 174 -2.64 -8.57 4.71
N MET A 175 -1.54 -7.87 4.53
CA MET A 175 -0.53 -8.15 3.53
C MET A 175 0.83 -8.31 4.21
N SER A 176 1.71 -9.12 3.62
CA SER A 176 3.12 -9.13 3.98
C SER A 176 3.94 -8.46 2.89
N PHE A 177 4.99 -7.76 3.30
CA PHE A 177 5.81 -6.94 2.41
C PHE A 177 7.27 -7.34 2.50
N GLN A 178 7.95 -7.34 1.36
CA GLN A 178 9.40 -7.38 1.28
C GLN A 178 9.87 -6.18 0.47
N GLY A 179 10.94 -5.55 0.93
CA GLY A 179 11.47 -4.37 0.29
C GLY A 179 12.94 -4.15 0.59
N LYS A 180 13.42 -2.96 0.25
CA LYS A 180 14.76 -2.51 0.58
C LYS A 180 14.74 -1.13 1.19
N ASP A 181 15.60 -0.93 2.17
CA ASP A 181 15.88 0.38 2.74
C ASP A 181 16.76 1.24 1.81
N ILE A 182 16.97 2.50 2.19
CA ILE A 182 17.84 3.44 1.46
C ILE A 182 19.30 2.95 1.32
N ASP A 183 19.76 2.11 2.25
CA ASP A 183 21.10 1.52 2.25
C ASP A 183 21.17 0.21 1.43
N GLY A 184 20.03 -0.26 0.90
CA GLY A 184 19.89 -1.47 0.09
C GLY A 184 19.69 -2.77 0.90
N ASN A 185 19.58 -2.69 2.22
CA ASN A 185 19.30 -3.84 3.08
C ASN A 185 17.87 -4.32 2.88
N THR A 186 17.67 -5.63 2.81
CA THR A 186 16.33 -6.21 2.66
C THR A 186 15.61 -6.25 4.01
N PHE A 187 14.35 -5.83 4.02
CA PHE A 187 13.43 -6.01 5.15
C PHE A 187 12.25 -6.91 4.77
N GLN A 188 11.58 -7.46 5.79
CA GLN A 188 10.33 -8.20 5.64
C GLN A 188 9.36 -7.89 6.78
N ASN A 189 8.15 -7.47 6.42
CA ASN A 189 7.08 -7.21 7.37
C ASN A 189 5.95 -8.19 7.12
N LEU A 190 5.57 -8.95 8.14
CA LEU A 190 4.47 -9.91 8.06
C LEU A 190 3.19 -9.32 8.64
N ASN A 191 2.05 -9.64 8.04
CA ASN A 191 0.72 -9.29 8.57
C ASN A 191 0.52 -7.80 8.86
N VAL A 192 0.92 -6.94 7.93
CA VAL A 192 0.56 -5.52 7.96
C VAL A 192 -0.90 -5.41 7.55
N CYS A 193 -1.78 -5.14 8.52
CA CYS A 193 -3.22 -5.14 8.33
C CYS A 193 -3.78 -3.74 8.06
N ILE A 194 -4.84 -3.69 7.26
CA ILE A 194 -5.65 -2.49 7.10
C ILE A 194 -6.35 -2.25 8.43
N ALA A 195 -5.96 -1.17 9.11
CA ALA A 195 -6.50 -0.78 10.39
C ALA A 195 -6.77 0.72 10.39
N VAL A 196 -7.83 1.13 11.08
CA VAL A 196 -8.11 2.55 11.30
C VAL A 196 -6.91 3.16 12.04
N PRO A 197 -6.26 4.21 11.49
CA PRO A 197 -5.16 4.87 12.17
C PRO A 197 -5.62 5.34 13.55
N ALA A 198 -4.87 4.99 14.60
CA ALA A 198 -5.23 5.39 15.96
C ALA A 198 -5.34 6.93 16.03
N PRO A 199 -6.40 7.50 16.64
CA PRO A 199 -6.65 8.96 16.65
C PRO A 199 -5.51 9.84 17.19
N GLY A 200 -4.49 9.26 17.83
CA GLY A 200 -3.35 9.97 18.42
C GLY A 200 -2.16 10.24 17.50
N ALA A 201 -2.08 9.63 16.31
CA ALA A 201 -0.89 9.77 15.44
C ALA A 201 -0.79 11.16 14.75
N LEU A 202 -1.90 11.91 14.66
CA LEU A 202 -1.94 13.23 14.01
C LEU A 202 -1.68 14.41 14.96
N ALA A 203 -1.55 14.18 16.28
CA ALA A 203 -1.58 15.26 17.28
C ALA A 203 -0.19 15.65 17.85
N LEU A 204 0.90 14.96 17.50
CA LEU A 204 2.20 15.15 18.17
C LEU A 204 3.26 15.89 17.32
N ILE A 205 2.83 16.81 16.43
CA ILE A 205 3.74 17.72 15.69
C ILE A 205 3.44 19.22 16.01
N GLY A 206 2.63 19.51 17.03
CA GLY A 206 2.38 20.88 17.49
C GLY A 206 2.69 21.05 18.98
N PHE A 207 3.49 22.08 19.32
CA PHE A 207 3.79 22.58 20.68
C PHE A 207 5.06 22.07 21.39
N ALA A 208 6.21 22.15 20.73
CA ALA A 208 7.49 22.31 21.42
C ALA A 208 8.09 23.68 21.08
N GLY A 209 7.75 24.73 21.85
CA GLY A 209 8.40 26.03 21.68
C GLY A 209 7.95 27.11 22.68
N ILE A 210 8.91 27.55 23.50
CA ILE A 210 8.95 28.77 24.33
C ILE A 210 8.63 28.58 25.82
N VAL A 211 9.64 28.10 26.56
CA VAL A 211 9.79 28.34 28.00
C VAL A 211 10.49 29.70 28.20
N GLY A 212 9.72 30.74 28.51
CA GLY A 212 10.23 32.04 28.92
C GLY A 212 10.48 32.09 30.43
N ARG A 213 11.75 31.96 30.85
CA ARG A 213 12.18 32.06 32.26
C ARG A 213 12.15 33.52 32.75
N ARG A 214 11.11 33.93 33.48
CA ARG A 214 11.02 35.28 34.09
C ARG A 214 11.88 35.36 35.36
N ARG A 215 13.00 36.10 35.31
CA ARG A 215 13.82 36.44 36.49
C ARG A 215 13.11 37.49 37.35
N ARG A 216 12.98 37.22 38.65
CA ARG A 216 12.63 38.21 39.69
C ARG A 216 13.77 39.21 39.90
N ARG A 217 13.42 40.48 40.05
CA ARG A 217 14.05 41.40 41.00
C ARG A 217 12.94 42.11 41.77
#